data_AF-A0A3A3EG60-F1
#
_entry.id   AF-A0A3A3EG60-F1
#
_cell.length_a   1.000
_cell.length_b   1.000
_cell.length_c   1.000
_cell.angle_alpha   90.00
_cell.angle_beta   90.00
_cell.angle_gamma   90.00
#
_symmetry.space_group_name_H-M   'P 1'
#
loop_
_entity.id
_entity.type
_entity.pdbx_description
1 polymer ?
#
loop_
_entity_poly.entity_id
_entity_poly.type
_entity_poly.pdbx_seq_one_letter_code
_entity_poly.pdbx_strand_id
1 'polypeptide(L)'
;MSKVKVWDGFIRSFHWLLVAAIATLYFSAEEGMLELHFAAGYFTLALILTRLVWGLVGSKTAKLSALIHSPVAAIKSFKSSEHRAGHGAAGSYMVIAFFVLLIVQLTSGLMTSDDILTDGPLVAHVSTDTVEFAGWLHHLNFDILLYAIVLHILAIVIYRIKGKNLVKPMLTGSSYQVSVTEPVTKSPVLAFIIFAVCLVVLFTTWGAEPLSYLLG
;
A
#
# COMPACT_ATOMS: atom_id res chain seq x y z
N MET A 1 -30.38 -1.37 9.02
CA MET A 1 -28.92 -1.29 8.81
C MET A 1 -28.38 -0.17 9.70
N SER A 2 -27.37 -0.45 10.51
CA SER A 2 -26.71 0.57 11.34
C SER A 2 -25.41 1.04 10.68
N LYS A 3 -25.02 2.28 10.95
CA LYS A 3 -23.73 2.83 10.51
C LYS A 3 -22.63 2.30 11.43
N VAL A 4 -21.70 1.53 10.87
CA VAL A 4 -20.60 0.89 11.62
C VAL A 4 -19.27 1.39 11.08
N LYS A 5 -18.33 1.72 11.98
CA LYS A 5 -16.94 2.00 11.59
C LYS A 5 -16.29 0.68 11.16
N VAL A 6 -15.96 0.57 9.88
CA VAL A 6 -15.34 -0.60 9.26
C VAL A 6 -13.85 -0.40 9.00
N TRP A 7 -13.41 0.85 8.83
CA TRP A 7 -11.99 1.20 8.65
C TRP A 7 -11.55 2.17 9.73
N ASP A 8 -10.49 1.84 10.45
CA ASP A 8 -9.87 2.76 11.39
C ASP A 8 -9.21 3.95 10.67
N GLY A 9 -8.78 4.94 11.45
CA GLY A 9 -8.17 6.16 10.89
C GLY A 9 -6.89 5.88 10.11
N PHE A 10 -6.06 4.97 10.60
CA PHE A 10 -4.77 4.68 10.00
C PHE A 10 -4.91 3.98 8.64
N ILE A 11 -5.79 2.99 8.50
CA ILE A 11 -6.01 2.31 7.20
C ILE A 11 -6.42 3.29 6.11
N ARG A 12 -7.27 4.26 6.45
CA ARG A 12 -7.73 5.28 5.49
C ARG A 12 -6.59 6.20 5.10
N SER A 13 -5.84 6.70 6.08
CA SER A 13 -4.65 7.51 5.83
C SER A 13 -3.63 6.74 5.00
N PHE A 14 -3.30 5.51 5.38
CA PHE A 14 -2.41 4.62 4.64
C PHE A 14 -2.81 4.50 3.17
N HIS A 15 -4.09 4.22 2.88
CA HIS A 15 -4.54 4.06 1.50
C HIS A 15 -4.33 5.34 0.68
N TRP A 16 -4.80 6.49 1.16
CA TRP A 16 -4.71 7.73 0.39
C TRP A 16 -3.29 8.30 0.33
N LEU A 17 -2.50 8.11 1.39
CA LEU A 17 -1.07 8.43 1.37
C LEU A 17 -0.31 7.53 0.41
N LEU A 18 -0.65 6.24 0.32
CA LEU A 18 -0.07 5.32 -0.65
C LEU A 18 -0.43 5.72 -2.08
N VAL A 19 -1.68 6.12 -2.35
CA VAL A 19 -2.08 6.65 -3.67
C VAL A 19 -1.26 7.88 -4.04
N ALA A 20 -1.13 8.84 -3.12
CA ALA A 20 -0.32 10.03 -3.34
C ALA A 20 1.17 9.68 -3.55
N ALA A 21 1.71 8.78 -2.74
CA ALA A 21 3.11 8.38 -2.82
C ALA A 21 3.44 7.64 -4.13
N ILE A 22 2.56 6.75 -4.62
CA ILE A 22 2.74 6.09 -5.91
C ILE A 22 2.73 7.13 -7.06
N ALA A 23 1.83 8.12 -7.00
CA ALA A 23 1.80 9.18 -8.00
C ALA A 23 3.09 10.03 -7.96
N THR A 24 3.59 10.36 -6.77
CA THR A 24 4.87 11.06 -6.59
C THR A 24 6.05 10.23 -7.09
N LEU A 25 6.10 8.94 -6.77
CA LEU A 25 7.15 8.01 -7.22
C LEU A 25 7.20 7.92 -8.74
N TYR A 26 6.04 7.77 -9.40
CA TYR A 26 5.96 7.74 -10.85
C TYR A 26 6.43 9.06 -11.47
N PHE A 27 5.87 10.18 -11.00
CA PHE A 27 6.22 11.51 -11.52
C PHE A 27 7.71 11.82 -11.34
N SER A 28 8.25 11.56 -10.15
CA SER A 28 9.67 11.80 -9.88
C SER A 28 10.61 10.92 -10.70
N ALA A 29 10.21 9.69 -11.04
CA ALA A 29 10.99 8.84 -11.93
C ALA A 29 10.99 9.39 -13.37
N GLU A 30 9.82 9.76 -13.90
CA GLU A 30 9.68 10.28 -15.28
C GLU A 30 10.41 11.62 -15.47
N GLU A 31 10.41 12.49 -14.47
CA GLU A 31 11.08 13.79 -14.53
C GLU A 31 12.57 13.73 -14.11
N GLY A 32 13.09 12.54 -13.78
CA GLY A 32 14.48 12.36 -13.33
C GLY A 32 14.79 13.03 -11.98
N MET A 33 13.78 13.29 -11.16
CA MET A 33 13.90 13.88 -9.82
C MET A 33 14.25 12.80 -8.79
N LEU A 34 15.47 12.26 -8.86
CA LEU A 34 15.88 11.10 -8.08
C LEU A 34 15.75 11.33 -6.57
N GLU A 35 16.14 12.49 -6.04
CA GLU A 35 16.07 12.76 -4.59
C GLU A 35 14.62 12.72 -4.08
N LEU A 36 13.67 13.24 -4.87
CA LEU A 36 12.25 13.12 -4.57
C LEU A 36 11.78 11.67 -4.68
N HIS A 37 12.26 10.92 -5.67
CA HIS A 37 11.94 9.50 -5.84
C HIS A 37 12.39 8.67 -4.62
N PHE A 38 13.64 8.85 -4.18
CA PHE A 38 14.20 8.19 -3.00
C PHE A 38 13.43 8.58 -1.73
N ALA A 39 13.18 9.87 -1.49
CA ALA A 39 12.43 10.34 -0.33
C ALA A 39 11.00 9.76 -0.30
N ALA A 40 10.30 9.77 -1.44
CA ALA A 40 8.99 9.15 -1.58
C ALA A 40 9.03 7.63 -1.41
N GLY A 41 10.11 6.99 -1.85
CA GLY A 41 10.38 5.55 -1.68
C GLY A 41 10.50 5.17 -0.21
N TYR A 42 11.30 5.89 0.57
CA TYR A 42 11.46 5.67 2.01
C TYR A 42 10.16 5.95 2.78
N PHE A 43 9.42 7.00 2.42
CA PHE A 43 8.10 7.26 2.98
C PHE A 43 7.12 6.10 2.69
N THR A 44 7.11 5.58 1.47
CA THR A 44 6.27 4.46 1.06
C THR A 44 6.67 3.17 1.78
N LEU A 45 7.98 2.94 1.95
CA LEU A 45 8.50 1.82 2.73
C LEU A 45 8.04 1.89 4.20
N ALA A 46 8.11 3.06 4.83
CA ALA A 46 7.57 3.27 6.18
C ALA A 46 6.07 2.95 6.26
N LEU A 47 5.28 3.39 5.27
CA LEU A 47 3.85 3.07 5.19
C LEU A 47 3.60 1.56 5.11
N ILE A 48 4.31 0.85 4.22
CA ILE A 48 4.15 -0.59 4.01
C ILE A 48 4.57 -1.38 5.24
N LEU A 49 5.72 -1.08 5.84
CA LEU A 49 6.17 -1.72 7.08
C LEU A 49 5.15 -1.54 8.20
N THR A 50 4.67 -0.30 8.41
CA THR A 50 3.64 -0.03 9.41
C THR A 50 2.36 -0.79 9.11
N ARG A 51 1.96 -0.86 7.84
CA ARG A 51 0.74 -1.55 7.44
C ARG A 51 0.82 -3.05 7.69
N LEU A 52 1.98 -3.68 7.46
CA LEU A 52 2.22 -5.08 7.77
C LEU A 52 2.11 -5.33 9.28
N VAL A 53 2.75 -4.51 10.11
CA VAL A 53 2.64 -4.59 11.58
C VAL A 53 1.19 -4.40 12.03
N TRP A 54 0.50 -3.37 11.51
CA TRP A 54 -0.91 -3.11 11.83
C TRP A 54 -1.83 -4.24 11.33
N GLY A 55 -1.41 -4.98 10.29
CA GLY A 55 -2.05 -6.20 9.82
C GLY A 55 -1.95 -7.37 10.78
N LEU A 56 -1.10 -7.30 11.80
CA LEU A 56 -1.01 -8.32 12.84
C LEU A 56 -1.74 -7.89 14.12
N VAL A 57 -1.49 -6.66 14.58
CA VAL A 57 -1.94 -6.19 15.90
C VAL A 57 -3.13 -5.23 15.87
N GLY A 58 -3.51 -4.72 14.70
CA GLY A 58 -4.49 -3.64 14.52
C GLY A 58 -5.97 -4.05 14.64
N SER A 59 -6.83 -3.29 13.95
CA SER A 59 -8.28 -3.52 13.88
C SER A 59 -8.64 -4.89 13.31
N LYS A 60 -9.81 -5.44 13.64
CA LYS A 60 -10.26 -6.75 13.12
C LYS A 60 -10.28 -6.78 11.59
N THR A 61 -10.73 -5.68 10.96
CA THR A 61 -10.74 -5.49 9.51
C THR A 61 -9.37 -5.11 8.92
N ALA A 62 -8.39 -4.72 9.75
CA ALA A 62 -7.00 -4.48 9.33
C ALA A 62 -6.20 -5.76 9.13
N LYS A 63 -6.61 -6.84 9.82
CA LYS A 63 -5.77 -8.03 9.97
C LYS A 63 -5.49 -8.68 8.61
N LEU A 64 -4.27 -9.16 8.41
CA LEU A 64 -3.90 -9.95 7.23
C LEU A 64 -4.71 -11.24 7.16
N SER A 65 -5.03 -11.84 8.32
CA SER A 65 -5.91 -13.01 8.40
C SER A 65 -7.33 -12.73 7.88
N ALA A 66 -7.79 -11.46 7.91
CA ALA A 66 -9.09 -11.08 7.36
C ALA A 66 -9.09 -11.04 5.82
N LEU A 67 -7.93 -11.16 5.18
CA LEU A 67 -7.79 -11.26 3.72
C LEU A 67 -7.84 -12.72 3.24
N ILE A 68 -7.81 -13.70 4.14
CA ILE A 68 -7.81 -15.11 3.78
C ILE A 68 -9.24 -15.53 3.44
N HIS A 69 -9.47 -15.81 2.17
CA HIS A 69 -10.71 -16.38 1.66
C HIS A 69 -10.41 -17.61 0.80
N SER A 70 -11.40 -18.50 0.66
CA SER A 70 -11.32 -19.59 -0.31
C SER A 70 -11.31 -19.02 -1.75
N PRO A 71 -10.51 -19.59 -2.68
CA PRO A 71 -10.53 -19.18 -4.08
C PRO A 71 -11.94 -19.26 -4.71
N VAL A 72 -12.72 -20.27 -4.32
CA VAL A 72 -14.11 -20.44 -4.77
C VAL A 72 -14.99 -19.26 -4.32
N ALA A 73 -14.71 -18.68 -3.15
CA ALA A 73 -15.45 -17.52 -2.66
C ALA A 73 -15.17 -16.26 -3.50
N ALA A 74 -13.97 -16.10 -4.08
CA ALA A 74 -13.70 -15.00 -4.99
C ALA A 74 -14.50 -15.12 -6.29
N ILE A 75 -14.56 -16.31 -6.88
CA ILE A 75 -15.36 -16.55 -8.09
C ILE A 75 -16.86 -16.31 -7.78
N LYS A 76 -17.34 -16.82 -6.64
CA LYS A 76 -18.74 -16.63 -6.22
C LYS A 76 -19.06 -15.17 -5.90
N SER A 77 -18.07 -14.38 -5.47
CA SER A 77 -18.27 -12.96 -5.10
C SER A 77 -18.76 -12.10 -6.27
N PHE A 78 -18.46 -12.49 -7.52
CA PHE A 78 -19.00 -11.83 -8.71
C PHE A 78 -20.51 -12.02 -8.89
N LYS A 79 -21.07 -13.09 -8.32
CA LYS A 79 -22.50 -13.46 -8.40
C LYS A 79 -23.27 -13.13 -7.12
N SER A 80 -22.62 -13.05 -5.97
CA SER A 80 -23.28 -12.85 -4.67
C SER A 80 -23.43 -11.37 -4.29
N SER A 81 -24.54 -11.03 -3.66
CA SER A 81 -24.78 -9.71 -3.06
C SER A 81 -24.32 -9.59 -1.60
N GLU A 82 -23.75 -10.65 -1.00
CA GLU A 82 -23.36 -10.66 0.41
C GLU A 82 -22.44 -9.49 0.77
N HIS A 83 -22.82 -8.79 1.85
CA HIS A 83 -22.10 -7.65 2.39
C HIS A 83 -21.50 -8.05 3.74
N ARG A 84 -20.18 -8.21 3.80
CA ARG A 84 -19.43 -8.42 5.04
C ARG A 84 -18.63 -7.15 5.36
N ALA A 85 -18.40 -6.89 6.64
CA ALA A 85 -17.53 -5.81 7.07
C ALA A 85 -16.08 -6.08 6.62
N GLY A 86 -15.42 -5.07 6.05
CA GLY A 86 -14.06 -5.19 5.52
C GLY A 86 -14.02 -5.56 4.03
N HIS A 87 -12.97 -6.27 3.62
CA HIS A 87 -12.82 -6.72 2.24
C HIS A 87 -13.70 -7.94 1.96
N GLY A 88 -14.37 -7.96 0.81
CA GLY A 88 -14.91 -9.19 0.24
C GLY A 88 -13.80 -9.99 -0.44
N ALA A 89 -14.04 -11.26 -0.78
CA ALA A 89 -13.01 -12.17 -1.30
C ALA A 89 -12.22 -11.60 -2.50
N ALA A 90 -12.89 -11.10 -3.54
CA ALA A 90 -12.18 -10.47 -4.68
C ALA A 90 -11.34 -9.25 -4.27
N GLY A 91 -11.85 -8.42 -3.35
CA GLY A 91 -11.11 -7.28 -2.82
C GLY A 91 -9.88 -7.72 -2.03
N SER A 92 -9.99 -8.80 -1.24
CA SER A 92 -8.88 -9.34 -0.46
C SER A 92 -7.75 -9.85 -1.34
N TYR A 93 -8.05 -10.54 -2.44
CA TYR A 93 -7.02 -10.96 -3.42
C TYR A 93 -6.32 -9.77 -4.08
N MET A 94 -7.05 -8.69 -4.39
CA MET A 94 -6.43 -7.47 -4.92
C MET A 94 -5.47 -6.83 -3.92
N VAL A 95 -5.85 -6.79 -2.64
CA VAL A 95 -4.97 -6.28 -1.57
C VAL A 95 -3.72 -7.15 -1.42
N ILE A 96 -3.86 -8.48 -1.49
CA ILE A 96 -2.71 -9.40 -1.45
C ILE A 96 -1.79 -9.15 -2.66
N ALA A 97 -2.35 -9.02 -3.86
CA ALA A 97 -1.59 -8.70 -5.06
C ALA A 97 -0.83 -7.38 -4.92
N PHE A 98 -1.47 -6.32 -4.43
CA PHE A 98 -0.80 -5.04 -4.18
C PHE A 98 0.30 -5.15 -3.12
N PHE A 99 0.12 -5.91 -2.04
CA PHE A 99 1.19 -6.12 -1.08
C PHE A 99 2.42 -6.78 -1.73
N VAL A 100 2.21 -7.83 -2.53
CA VAL A 100 3.31 -8.49 -3.24
C VAL A 100 4.01 -7.51 -4.17
N LEU A 101 3.26 -6.84 -5.03
CA LEU A 101 3.82 -5.91 -6.01
C LEU A 101 4.57 -4.75 -5.34
N LEU A 102 4.03 -4.17 -4.27
CA LEU A 102 4.69 -3.06 -3.56
C LEU A 102 5.92 -3.52 -2.79
N ILE A 103 5.90 -4.71 -2.17
CA ILE A 103 7.09 -5.25 -1.48
C ILE A 103 8.18 -5.54 -2.51
N VAL A 104 7.85 -6.13 -3.66
CA VAL A 104 8.80 -6.36 -4.75
C VAL A 104 9.36 -5.02 -5.25
N GLN A 105 8.50 -4.03 -5.53
CA GLN A 105 8.91 -2.71 -6.03
C GLN A 105 9.89 -2.02 -5.08
N LEU A 106 9.54 -1.98 -3.79
CA LEU A 106 10.36 -1.32 -2.77
C LEU A 106 11.67 -2.06 -2.57
N THR A 107 11.64 -3.40 -2.51
CA THR A 107 12.83 -4.20 -2.28
C THR A 107 13.80 -4.13 -3.45
N SER A 108 13.29 -4.23 -4.70
CA SER A 108 14.13 -4.06 -5.88
C SER A 108 14.68 -2.63 -5.97
N GLY A 109 13.88 -1.60 -5.65
CA GLY A 109 14.32 -0.21 -5.67
C GLY A 109 15.45 0.09 -4.69
N LEU A 110 15.47 -0.56 -3.52
CA LEU A 110 16.59 -0.43 -2.57
C LEU A 110 17.91 -1.03 -3.10
N MET A 111 17.86 -1.85 -4.15
CA MET A 111 19.01 -2.52 -4.77
C MET A 111 19.32 -1.98 -6.18
N THR A 112 18.66 -0.93 -6.64
CA THR A 112 18.88 -0.31 -7.96
C THR A 112 19.94 0.80 -7.88
N SER A 113 20.69 0.99 -8.95
CA SER A 113 21.66 2.08 -9.17
C SER A 113 21.31 2.85 -10.45
N ASP A 114 21.70 4.12 -10.54
CA ASP A 114 21.73 4.89 -11.79
C ASP A 114 23.06 4.78 -12.57
N ASP A 115 23.98 3.93 -12.10
CA ASP A 115 25.35 3.69 -12.60
C ASP A 115 26.24 4.94 -12.64
N ILE A 116 25.80 6.07 -12.08
CA ILE A 116 26.48 7.37 -12.15
C ILE A 116 26.86 7.85 -10.75
N LEU A 117 25.87 8.20 -9.93
CA LEU A 117 26.08 8.82 -8.61
C LEU A 117 25.06 8.40 -7.56
N THR A 118 23.96 7.75 -7.94
CA THR A 118 22.82 7.50 -7.05
C THR A 118 22.54 6.02 -6.92
N ASP A 119 22.85 5.48 -5.73
CA ASP A 119 22.65 4.08 -5.40
C ASP A 119 21.56 3.88 -4.34
N GLY A 120 20.80 2.80 -4.51
CA GLY A 120 19.99 2.21 -3.46
C GLY A 120 20.85 1.79 -2.26
N PRO A 121 20.35 1.88 -1.02
CA PRO A 121 21.14 1.61 0.19
C PRO A 121 21.59 0.15 0.32
N LEU A 122 21.02 -0.78 -0.46
CA LEU A 122 21.40 -2.19 -0.46
C LEU A 122 22.39 -2.56 -1.58
N VAL A 123 22.71 -1.64 -2.51
CA VAL A 123 23.65 -1.88 -3.62
C VAL A 123 25.01 -2.38 -3.11
N ALA A 124 25.53 -1.76 -2.04
CA ALA A 124 26.81 -2.15 -1.44
C ALA A 124 26.83 -3.55 -0.79
N HIS A 125 25.68 -4.23 -0.69
CA HIS A 125 25.52 -5.51 -0.03
C HIS A 125 25.17 -6.66 -0.97
N VAL A 126 25.09 -6.41 -2.29
CA VAL A 126 24.70 -7.40 -3.29
C VAL A 126 25.68 -7.40 -4.47
N SER A 127 25.63 -8.44 -5.31
CA SER A 127 26.48 -8.52 -6.51
C SER A 127 25.98 -7.59 -7.61
N THR A 128 26.85 -7.23 -8.56
CA THR A 128 26.48 -6.48 -9.78
C THR A 128 25.33 -7.15 -10.54
N ASP A 129 25.38 -8.47 -10.74
CA ASP A 129 24.27 -9.24 -11.36
C ASP A 129 22.94 -9.05 -10.63
N THR A 130 22.97 -8.91 -9.29
CA THR A 130 21.77 -8.67 -8.48
C THR A 130 21.26 -7.25 -8.66
N VAL A 131 22.15 -6.25 -8.75
CA VAL A 131 21.79 -4.85 -9.03
C VAL A 131 21.13 -4.73 -10.40
N GLU A 132 21.72 -5.33 -11.44
CA GLU A 132 21.16 -5.32 -12.80
C GLU A 132 19.78 -5.99 -12.84
N PHE A 133 19.64 -7.16 -12.19
CA PHE A 133 18.36 -7.84 -12.09
C PHE A 133 17.32 -7.03 -11.31
N ALA A 134 17.72 -6.39 -10.21
CA ALA A 134 16.84 -5.55 -9.41
C ALA A 134 16.35 -4.33 -10.21
N GLY A 135 17.22 -3.68 -10.98
CA GLY A 135 16.85 -2.59 -11.88
C GLY A 135 15.82 -3.04 -12.91
N TRP A 136 16.10 -4.12 -13.66
CA TRP A 136 15.14 -4.71 -14.61
C TRP A 136 13.80 -5.03 -13.95
N LEU A 137 13.84 -5.69 -12.79
CA LEU A 137 12.65 -6.08 -12.06
C LEU A 137 11.87 -4.86 -11.56
N HIS A 138 12.55 -3.80 -11.12
CA HIS A 138 11.93 -2.56 -10.67
C HIS A 138 11.12 -1.89 -11.77
N HIS A 139 11.67 -1.79 -12.99
CA HIS A 139 10.94 -1.24 -14.13
C HIS A 139 9.77 -2.14 -14.56
N LEU A 140 10.01 -3.44 -14.74
CA LEU A 140 8.95 -4.38 -15.14
C LEU A 140 7.81 -4.46 -14.12
N ASN A 141 8.14 -4.55 -12.83
CA ASN A 141 7.14 -4.68 -11.78
C ASN A 141 6.31 -3.40 -11.61
N PHE A 142 6.87 -2.23 -11.94
CA PHE A 142 6.11 -0.99 -11.97
C PHE A 142 5.01 -1.01 -13.05
N ASP A 143 5.31 -1.50 -14.26
CA ASP A 143 4.29 -1.65 -15.32
C ASP A 143 3.15 -2.57 -14.87
N ILE A 144 3.50 -3.71 -14.24
CA ILE A 144 2.52 -4.65 -13.69
C ILE A 144 1.69 -3.98 -12.59
N LEU A 145 2.32 -3.21 -11.70
CA LEU A 145 1.64 -2.45 -10.66
C LEU A 145 0.68 -1.42 -11.25
N LEU A 146 1.07 -0.72 -12.32
CA LEU A 146 0.21 0.25 -13.00
C LEU A 146 -1.02 -0.43 -13.61
N TYR A 147 -0.86 -1.56 -14.31
CA TYR A 147 -1.99 -2.33 -14.82
C TYR A 147 -2.91 -2.84 -13.70
N ALA A 148 -2.34 -3.28 -12.57
CA ALA A 148 -3.09 -3.69 -11.39
C ALA A 148 -3.90 -2.52 -10.79
N ILE A 149 -3.35 -1.30 -10.75
CA ILE A 149 -4.05 -0.08 -10.32
C ILE A 149 -5.21 0.24 -11.27
N VAL A 150 -5.00 0.18 -12.58
CA VAL A 150 -6.07 0.40 -13.57
C VAL A 150 -7.20 -0.61 -13.37
N LEU A 151 -6.88 -1.90 -13.25
CA LEU A 151 -7.85 -2.95 -12.99
C LEU A 151 -8.64 -2.70 -11.69
N HIS A 152 -7.95 -2.27 -10.64
CA HIS A 152 -8.58 -1.94 -9.36
C HIS A 152 -9.59 -0.79 -9.49
N ILE A 153 -9.21 0.28 -10.18
CA ILE A 153 -10.09 1.44 -10.43
C ILE A 153 -11.30 1.02 -11.27
N LEU A 154 -11.09 0.23 -12.34
CA LEU A 154 -12.18 -0.31 -13.16
C LEU A 154 -13.15 -1.15 -12.32
N ALA A 155 -12.64 -2.00 -11.42
CA ALA A 155 -13.48 -2.78 -10.51
C ALA A 155 -14.32 -1.87 -9.60
N ILE A 156 -13.74 -0.80 -9.06
CA ILE A 156 -14.47 0.19 -8.24
C ILE A 156 -15.60 0.84 -9.05
N VAL A 157 -15.33 1.24 -10.29
CA VAL A 157 -16.33 1.84 -11.18
C VAL A 157 -17.46 0.85 -11.47
N ILE A 158 -17.14 -0.42 -11.79
CA ILE A 158 -18.14 -1.47 -12.02
C ILE A 158 -19.01 -1.68 -10.78
N TYR A 159 -18.41 -1.74 -9.59
CA TYR A 159 -19.18 -1.87 -8.34
C TYR A 159 -20.05 -0.64 -8.08
N ARG A 160 -19.58 0.55 -8.43
CA ARG A 160 -20.34 1.80 -8.31
C ARG A 160 -21.57 1.79 -9.21
N ILE A 161 -21.44 1.33 -10.46
CA ILE A 161 -22.56 1.16 -11.40
C ILE A 161 -23.56 0.13 -10.88
N LYS A 162 -23.08 -0.95 -10.23
CA LYS A 162 -23.92 -1.94 -9.52
C LYS A 162 -24.51 -1.44 -8.20
N GLY A 163 -24.43 -0.13 -7.90
CA GLY A 163 -25.00 0.50 -6.71
C GLY A 163 -24.18 0.39 -5.43
N LYS A 164 -23.00 -0.25 -5.47
CA LYS A 164 -22.12 -0.41 -4.29
C LYS A 164 -21.08 0.72 -4.24
N ASN A 165 -21.19 1.62 -3.25
CA ASN A 165 -20.20 2.69 -3.07
C ASN A 165 -19.03 2.24 -2.18
N LEU A 166 -17.92 1.85 -2.81
CA LEU A 166 -16.72 1.38 -2.12
C LEU A 166 -15.77 2.51 -1.67
N VAL A 167 -15.86 3.69 -2.30
CA VAL A 167 -15.01 4.85 -1.99
C VAL A 167 -15.46 5.55 -0.70
N LYS A 168 -16.76 5.70 -0.48
CA LYS A 168 -17.30 6.39 0.71
C LYS A 168 -16.84 5.77 2.04
N PRO A 169 -16.79 4.44 2.22
CA PRO A 169 -16.18 3.82 3.39
C PRO A 169 -14.70 4.17 3.56
N MET A 170 -13.93 4.34 2.48
CA MET A 170 -12.51 4.72 2.57
C MET A 170 -12.28 6.17 2.98
N LEU A 171 -13.26 7.05 2.76
CA LEU A 171 -13.19 8.44 3.23
C LEU A 171 -13.72 8.57 4.67
N THR A 172 -14.92 8.02 4.91
CA THR A 172 -15.64 8.22 6.18
C THR A 172 -15.33 7.17 7.25
N GLY A 173 -14.68 6.07 6.86
CA GLY A 173 -14.44 4.89 7.70
C GLY A 173 -15.67 4.07 8.04
N SER A 174 -16.86 4.47 7.55
CA SER A 174 -18.13 3.88 7.98
C SER A 174 -18.86 3.24 6.81
N SER A 175 -19.50 2.10 7.06
CA SER A 175 -20.39 1.42 6.12
C SER A 175 -21.69 1.04 6.82
N TYR A 176 -22.77 0.90 6.04
CA TYR A 176 -24.04 0.39 6.55
C TYR A 176 -24.00 -1.13 6.55
N GLN A 177 -24.20 -1.74 7.71
CA GLN A 177 -24.18 -3.19 7.87
C GLN A 177 -25.50 -3.69 8.47
N VAL A 178 -25.89 -4.92 8.13
CA VAL A 178 -27.17 -5.51 8.55
C VAL A 178 -27.12 -6.00 10.00
N SER A 179 -25.95 -6.34 10.54
CA SER A 179 -25.77 -6.66 11.96
C SER A 179 -24.29 -6.67 12.31
N VAL A 180 -23.86 -5.79 13.22
CA VAL A 180 -22.53 -5.86 13.86
C VAL A 180 -22.74 -5.60 15.35
N THR A 181 -22.42 -6.59 16.17
CA THR A 181 -22.59 -6.57 17.63
C THR A 181 -21.36 -6.07 18.38
N GLU A 182 -20.19 -6.03 17.74
CA GLU A 182 -18.93 -5.61 18.37
C GLU A 182 -18.13 -4.60 17.55
N PRO A 183 -17.40 -3.66 18.19
CA PRO A 183 -16.47 -2.78 17.49
C PRO A 183 -15.42 -3.58 16.71
N VAL A 184 -15.28 -3.29 15.41
CA VAL A 184 -14.27 -3.93 14.55
C VAL A 184 -13.00 -3.09 14.39
N THR A 185 -13.00 -1.83 14.86
CA THR A 185 -11.89 -0.89 14.74
C THR A 185 -11.24 -0.55 16.08
N LYS A 186 -9.91 -0.40 16.09
CA LYS A 186 -9.11 0.12 17.21
C LYS A 186 -8.76 1.61 16.99
N SER A 187 -8.23 2.26 18.03
CA SER A 187 -7.62 3.59 17.92
C SER A 187 -6.41 3.54 16.97
N PRO A 188 -6.22 4.52 16.07
CA PRO A 188 -5.12 4.53 15.10
C PRO A 188 -3.80 5.07 15.69
N VAL A 189 -3.79 5.56 16.94
CA VAL A 189 -2.64 6.26 17.55
C VAL A 189 -1.37 5.39 17.51
N LEU A 190 -1.47 4.14 17.93
CA LEU A 190 -0.32 3.22 17.92
C LEU A 190 0.23 3.00 16.50
N ALA A 191 -0.63 2.94 15.49
CA ALA A 191 -0.19 2.79 14.11
C ALA A 191 0.59 4.02 13.63
N PHE A 192 0.14 5.23 13.97
CA PHE A 192 0.87 6.46 13.65
C PHE A 192 2.19 6.58 14.41
N ILE A 193 2.28 6.08 15.65
CA ILE A 193 3.55 5.99 16.38
C ILE A 193 4.52 5.05 15.66
N ILE A 194 4.07 3.85 15.28
CA ILE A 194 4.89 2.89 14.51
C ILE A 194 5.36 3.53 13.21
N PHE A 195 4.45 4.21 12.49
CA PHE A 195 4.79 4.93 11.26
C PHE A 195 5.86 6.00 11.48
N ALA A 196 5.68 6.86 12.49
CA ALA A 196 6.66 7.90 12.81
C ALA A 196 8.03 7.30 13.16
N VAL A 197 8.07 6.20 13.92
CA VAL A 197 9.32 5.49 14.24
C VAL A 197 9.97 4.93 12.98
N CYS A 198 9.24 4.23 12.12
CA CYS A 198 9.77 3.71 10.85
C CYS A 198 10.30 4.84 9.97
N LEU A 199 9.58 5.96 9.89
CA LEU A 199 9.97 7.12 9.09
C LEU A 199 11.27 7.74 9.62
N VAL A 200 11.35 7.99 10.93
CA VAL A 200 12.56 8.54 11.56
C VAL A 200 13.75 7.62 11.33
N VAL A 201 13.60 6.30 11.53
CA VAL A 201 14.68 5.34 11.27
C VAL A 201 15.14 5.42 9.82
N LEU A 202 14.23 5.30 8.85
CA LEU A 202 14.61 5.30 7.44
C LEU A 202 15.26 6.61 6.98
N PHE A 203 14.76 7.76 7.44
CA PHE A 203 15.33 9.06 7.07
C PHE A 203 16.65 9.37 7.78
N THR A 204 16.89 8.80 8.97
CA THR A 204 18.18 8.96 9.65
C THR A 204 19.24 7.99 9.17
N THR A 205 18.86 6.83 8.62
CA THR A 205 19.81 5.84 8.10
C THR A 205 20.10 6.00 6.62
N TRP A 206 19.07 6.20 5.79
CA TRP A 206 19.18 6.15 4.33
C TRP A 206 18.66 7.41 3.63
N GLY A 207 17.72 8.13 4.25
CA GLY A 207 17.07 9.28 3.63
C GLY A 207 17.68 10.64 3.94
N ALA A 208 18.81 10.72 4.65
CA ALA A 208 19.37 11.99 5.12
C ALA A 208 19.83 12.89 3.96
N GLU A 209 20.56 12.32 3.01
CA GLU A 209 21.05 13.02 1.82
C GLU A 209 19.92 13.51 0.90
N PRO A 210 19.01 12.66 0.39
CA PRO A 210 17.93 13.14 -0.48
C PRO A 210 17.00 14.14 0.23
N LEU A 211 16.80 13.98 1.55
CA LEU A 211 16.02 14.95 2.31
C LEU A 211 16.73 16.30 2.43
N SER A 212 18.05 16.31 2.63
CA SER A 212 18.82 17.55 2.70
C SER A 212 18.76 18.33 1.38
N TYR A 213 18.92 17.64 0.25
CA TYR A 213 18.85 18.24 -1.08
C TYR A 213 17.47 18.86 -1.38
N LEU A 214 16.39 18.21 -0.93
CA LEU A 214 15.03 18.73 -1.12
C LEU A 214 14.69 19.93 -0.22
N LEU A 215 15.43 20.12 0.88
CA LEU A 215 15.14 21.16 1.88
C LEU A 215 16.12 22.34 1.84
N GLY A 216 17.22 22.26 1.08
CA GLY A 216 18.24 23.32 1.03
C GLY A 216 19.34 23.03 0.01
#